data_AF-A0A0M8V8E9-F1
#
_entry.id   AF-A0A0M8V8E9-F1
#
_cell.length_a   1.000
_cell.length_b   1.000
_cell.length_c   1.000
_cell.angle_alpha   90.00
_cell.angle_beta   90.00
_cell.angle_gamma   90.00
#
_symmetry.space_group_name_H-M   'P 1'
#
loop_
_entity.id
_entity.type
_entity.pdbx_description
1 polymer ?
#
loop_
_entity_poly.entity_id
_entity_poly.type
_entity_poly.pdbx_seq_one_letter_code
_entity_poly.pdbx_strand_id
1 'polypeptide(L)'
;MAEALRRGQDVPVQRMPADTAATAATLGGLEARLKECAGGADTSVVKRHTAILHLDADVEKLENDPQLAPADQQRVAGLRRGVDQQKAAVEARARQLDRYLAKDGGPYTMMVENGLLWTDQYWPNAFAKMRERLNPSWWGEAAGQAYFEKMSRQNVAGMRQDTSKVQGDWKQRMRDGLQDQLRRSVLRHYTTLRRAELMLTGGMKTKADLEHSEFDYDHNTSAFDEHGLSNSGFLFFFIEDPAAPFRDTRFKKEADGTEGTPARITLGIQESGLLSKGWVMLSDFAQREYPTIMADENDPAQTDSFLPTREDERRHPEYQLLVRRFTPGRETLTEADVDTFMELSERDSTRGQAFSVVRPMVRNDASNAMTYGAGPQQQNYPEPLVRNILTGKDIIPGLAERAVLEVSRFEQTTPQLADRLKAMSPQALMKFLLKDLLRPQAMLPRQLEIKRSDIERR
;
A
#
# COMPACT_ATOMS: atom_id res chain seq x y z
N MET A 1 21.92 4.46 -12.63
CA MET A 1 21.38 5.79 -13.05
C MET A 1 22.11 6.92 -12.32
N ALA A 2 22.29 6.83 -11.00
CA ALA A 2 22.91 7.87 -10.19
C ALA A 2 24.34 8.28 -10.62
N GLU A 3 25.14 7.35 -11.15
CA GLU A 3 26.49 7.67 -11.65
C GLU A 3 26.47 8.50 -12.94
N ALA A 4 25.47 8.28 -13.81
CA ALA A 4 25.28 9.09 -15.01
C ALA A 4 24.82 10.52 -14.66
N LEU A 5 23.85 10.64 -13.74
CA LEU A 5 23.39 11.94 -13.23
C LEU A 5 24.52 12.73 -12.57
N ARG A 6 25.35 12.08 -11.74
CA ARG A 6 26.52 12.72 -11.09
C ARG A 6 27.53 13.26 -12.10
N ARG A 7 27.69 12.62 -13.25
CA ARG A 7 28.62 13.05 -14.29
C ARG A 7 28.06 14.18 -15.16
N GLY A 8 26.85 14.67 -14.88
CA GLY A 8 26.17 15.67 -15.71
C GLY A 8 25.94 15.17 -17.14
N GLN A 9 25.86 13.85 -17.33
CA GLN A 9 25.62 13.26 -18.65
C GLN A 9 24.12 13.28 -18.93
N ASP A 10 23.75 13.74 -20.13
CA ASP A 10 22.42 13.50 -20.66
C ASP A 10 22.17 12.00 -20.71
N VAL A 11 21.25 11.54 -19.87
CA VAL A 11 20.67 10.21 -20.00
C VAL A 11 19.67 10.32 -21.16
N PRO A 12 19.79 9.51 -22.23
CA PRO A 12 19.02 9.70 -23.44
C PRO A 12 17.52 9.45 -23.19
N VAL A 13 16.80 10.51 -22.85
CA VAL A 13 15.33 10.52 -22.78
C VAL A 13 14.80 10.26 -24.20
N GLN A 14 13.98 9.22 -24.38
CA GLN A 14 13.24 9.07 -25.64
C GLN A 14 12.38 10.33 -25.89
N ARG A 15 12.81 11.09 -26.89
CA ARG A 15 12.37 12.42 -27.32
C ARG A 15 10.95 12.81 -26.86
N MET A 16 10.86 13.83 -26.01
CA MET A 16 9.70 14.71 -26.02
C MET A 16 9.68 15.55 -27.31
N PRO A 17 8.49 15.88 -27.84
CA PRO A 17 8.35 16.96 -28.81
C PRO A 17 8.93 18.25 -28.22
N ALA A 18 9.65 19.00 -29.06
CA ALA A 18 10.20 20.29 -28.70
C ALA A 18 9.07 21.32 -28.49
N ASP A 19 8.46 21.32 -27.31
CA ASP A 19 7.62 22.43 -26.85
C ASP A 19 8.28 23.08 -25.64
N THR A 20 9.22 23.96 -25.94
CA THR A 20 9.42 25.22 -25.21
C THR A 20 10.29 26.10 -26.07
N ALA A 21 9.65 27.04 -26.76
CA ALA A 21 10.36 28.15 -27.38
C ALA A 21 11.24 28.83 -26.33
N ALA A 22 12.49 29.12 -26.69
CA ALA A 22 13.43 29.86 -25.88
C ALA A 22 12.96 31.31 -25.67
N THR A 23 12.01 31.52 -24.76
CA THR A 23 11.73 32.83 -24.18
C THR A 23 12.88 33.19 -23.23
N ALA A 24 13.41 34.40 -23.34
CA ALA A 24 14.36 34.94 -22.37
C ALA A 24 13.79 34.76 -20.95
N ALA A 25 14.40 33.88 -20.16
CA ALA A 25 13.85 33.49 -18.88
C ALA A 25 13.97 34.66 -17.90
N THR A 26 12.84 35.26 -17.55
CA THR A 26 12.80 36.27 -16.50
C THR A 26 13.15 35.63 -15.15
N LEU A 27 13.71 36.41 -14.23
CA LEU A 27 14.08 35.93 -12.90
C LEU A 27 12.89 35.27 -12.16
N GLY A 28 11.70 35.86 -12.26
CA GLY A 28 10.47 35.27 -11.72
C GLY A 28 10.06 33.96 -12.42
N GLY A 29 10.33 33.81 -13.72
CA GLY A 29 10.13 32.56 -14.44
C GLY A 29 11.06 31.44 -13.97
N LEU A 30 12.32 31.76 -13.65
CA LEU A 30 13.26 30.80 -13.07
C LEU A 30 12.88 30.41 -11.64
N GLU A 31 12.40 31.34 -10.82
CA GLU A 31 11.86 31.07 -9.48
C GLU A 31 10.66 30.13 -9.55
N ALA A 32 9.75 30.33 -10.51
CA ALA A 32 8.62 29.43 -10.74
C ALA A 32 9.07 28.02 -11.18
N ARG A 33 10.02 27.92 -12.12
CA ARG A 33 10.60 26.64 -12.57
C ARG A 33 11.31 25.89 -11.45
N LEU A 34 12.03 26.61 -10.57
CA LEU A 34 12.65 26.01 -9.39
C LEU A 34 11.59 25.40 -8.46
N LYS A 35 10.49 26.12 -8.24
CA LYS A 35 9.37 25.64 -7.43
C LYS A 35 8.69 24.42 -8.06
N GLU A 36 8.55 24.39 -9.38
CA GLU A 36 8.02 23.24 -10.13
C GLU A 36 8.93 22.01 -9.99
N CYS A 37 10.25 22.18 -10.16
CA CYS A 37 11.23 21.10 -9.96
C CYS A 37 11.18 20.53 -8.54
N ALA A 38 10.86 21.37 -7.55
CA ALA A 38 10.69 20.96 -6.15
C ALA A 38 9.34 20.29 -5.86
N GLY A 39 8.31 20.48 -6.70
CA GLY A 39 6.92 20.08 -6.43
C GLY A 39 6.41 18.82 -7.15
N GLY A 40 7.17 18.25 -8.09
CA GLY A 40 6.73 17.10 -8.88
C GLY A 40 6.82 15.76 -8.14
N ALA A 41 5.77 15.39 -7.38
CA ALA A 41 5.66 14.07 -6.74
C ALA A 41 5.48 12.92 -7.75
N ASP A 42 4.99 13.24 -8.95
CA ASP A 42 4.67 12.31 -10.04
C ASP A 42 5.53 12.57 -11.29
N THR A 43 6.78 13.00 -11.06
CA THR A 43 7.76 13.19 -12.13
C THR A 43 8.97 12.30 -11.90
N SER A 44 9.40 11.65 -12.97
CA SER A 44 10.58 10.78 -12.93
C SER A 44 11.83 11.54 -12.48
N VAL A 45 12.73 10.84 -11.78
CA VAL A 45 14.01 11.39 -11.33
C VAL A 45 14.86 11.87 -12.50
N VAL A 46 14.83 11.16 -13.62
CA VAL A 46 15.56 11.53 -14.84
C VAL A 46 15.04 12.87 -15.39
N LYS A 47 13.72 13.00 -15.53
CA LYS A 47 13.11 14.25 -16.03
C LYS A 47 13.36 15.43 -15.11
N ARG A 48 13.21 15.24 -13.80
CA ARG A 48 13.54 16.28 -12.80
C ARG A 48 15.00 16.70 -12.92
N HIS A 49 15.92 15.75 -13.08
CA HIS A 49 17.33 16.07 -13.27
C HIS A 49 17.57 16.90 -14.53
N THR A 50 17.01 16.51 -15.68
CA THR A 50 17.13 17.27 -16.94
C THR A 50 16.56 18.69 -16.80
N ALA A 51 15.39 18.84 -16.18
CA ALA A 51 14.79 20.15 -15.93
C ALA A 51 15.69 21.05 -15.05
N ILE A 52 16.31 20.46 -14.02
CA ILE A 52 17.25 21.14 -13.13
C ILE A 52 18.54 21.52 -13.86
N LEU A 53 19.07 20.68 -14.76
CA LEU A 53 20.25 21.03 -15.58
C LEU A 53 19.97 22.20 -16.52
N HIS A 54 18.79 22.26 -17.12
CA HIS A 54 18.40 23.42 -17.92
C HIS A 54 18.24 24.69 -17.06
N LEU A 55 17.64 24.56 -15.87
CA LEU A 55 17.51 25.66 -14.93
C LEU A 55 18.87 26.16 -14.45
N ASP A 56 19.80 25.25 -14.19
CA ASP A 56 21.18 25.52 -13.78
C ASP A 56 21.94 26.36 -14.82
N ALA A 57 21.85 25.97 -16.09
CA ALA A 57 22.47 26.70 -17.19
C ALA A 57 21.86 28.10 -17.38
N ASP A 58 20.54 28.25 -17.14
CA ASP A 58 19.89 29.57 -17.23
C ASP A 58 20.24 30.47 -16.04
N VAL A 59 20.37 29.92 -14.83
CA VAL A 59 20.85 30.65 -13.65
C VAL A 59 22.32 31.07 -13.85
N GLU A 60 23.16 30.22 -14.44
CA GLU A 60 24.56 30.54 -14.74
C GLU A 60 24.67 31.71 -15.73
N LYS A 61 23.78 31.80 -16.72
CA LYS A 61 23.74 32.97 -17.63
C LYS A 61 23.42 34.26 -16.88
N LEU A 62 22.48 34.24 -15.92
CA LEU A 62 22.13 35.41 -15.13
C LEU A 62 23.24 35.81 -14.15
N GLU A 63 23.94 34.85 -13.54
CA GLU A 63 25.08 35.13 -12.67
C GLU A 63 26.22 35.86 -13.41
N ASN A 64 26.36 35.57 -14.70
CA ASN A 64 27.38 36.16 -15.56
C ASN A 64 26.89 37.37 -16.36
N ASP A 65 25.65 37.84 -16.17
CA ASP A 65 25.12 39.00 -16.88
C ASP A 65 25.69 40.31 -16.30
N PRO A 66 26.52 41.05 -17.04
CA PRO A 66 27.10 42.31 -16.56
C PRO A 66 26.06 43.42 -16.37
N GLN A 67 24.83 43.26 -16.88
CA GLN A 67 23.74 44.22 -16.74
C GLN A 67 22.78 43.89 -15.57
N LEU A 68 23.06 42.85 -14.78
CA LEU A 68 22.20 42.45 -13.67
C LEU A 68 22.15 43.53 -12.58
N ALA A 69 20.94 43.98 -12.25
CA ALA A 69 20.72 44.98 -11.21
C ALA A 69 21.19 44.46 -9.83
N PRO A 70 21.77 45.32 -8.96
CA PRO A 70 22.21 44.89 -7.62
C PRO A 70 21.11 44.23 -6.76
N ALA A 71 19.86 44.67 -6.91
CA ALA A 71 18.71 44.09 -6.20
C ALA A 71 18.42 42.63 -6.62
N ASP A 72 18.76 42.26 -7.86
CA ASP A 72 18.53 40.92 -8.40
C ASP A 72 19.69 39.96 -8.13
N GLN A 73 20.90 40.47 -7.82
CA GLN A 73 22.05 39.64 -7.45
C GLN A 73 21.76 38.71 -6.26
N GLN A 74 21.08 39.23 -5.23
CA GLN A 74 20.72 38.42 -4.05
C GLN A 74 19.71 37.33 -4.40
N ARG A 75 18.77 37.60 -5.31
CA ARG A 75 17.76 36.65 -5.76
C ARG A 75 18.38 35.55 -6.61
N VAL A 76 19.27 35.91 -7.54
CA VAL A 76 20.05 34.95 -8.34
C VAL A 76 20.90 34.04 -7.43
N ALA A 77 21.56 34.59 -6.41
CA ALA A 77 22.26 33.77 -5.41
C ALA A 77 21.31 32.83 -4.63
N GLY A 78 20.08 33.26 -4.37
CA GLY A 78 19.01 32.42 -3.83
C GLY A 78 18.63 31.27 -4.76
N LEU A 79 18.44 31.57 -6.06
CA LEU A 79 18.16 30.58 -7.09
C LEU A 79 19.29 29.56 -7.22
N ARG A 80 20.54 30.00 -7.28
CA ARG A 80 21.72 29.12 -7.32
C ARG A 80 21.72 28.11 -6.19
N ARG A 81 21.56 28.58 -4.95
CA ARG A 81 21.45 27.69 -3.77
C ARG A 81 20.27 26.73 -3.89
N GLY A 82 19.13 27.20 -4.38
CA GLY A 82 17.96 26.37 -4.61
C GLY A 82 18.21 25.29 -5.66
N VAL A 83 18.83 25.63 -6.79
CA VAL A 83 19.22 24.68 -7.84
C VAL A 83 20.17 23.64 -7.29
N ASP A 84 21.21 24.04 -6.56
CA ASP A 84 22.19 23.11 -5.97
C ASP A 84 21.54 22.16 -4.97
N GLN A 85 20.61 22.67 -4.15
CA GLN A 85 19.80 21.85 -3.24
C GLN A 85 18.95 20.83 -4.00
N GLN A 86 18.28 21.25 -5.08
CA GLN A 86 17.45 20.34 -5.89
C GLN A 86 18.29 19.30 -6.63
N LYS A 87 19.45 19.67 -7.17
CA LYS A 87 20.42 18.72 -7.75
C LYS A 87 20.80 17.64 -6.73
N ALA A 88 21.23 18.07 -5.54
CA ALA A 88 21.62 17.16 -4.46
C ALA A 88 20.46 16.26 -4.03
N ALA A 89 19.24 16.80 -3.94
CA ALA A 89 18.04 16.04 -3.59
C ALA A 89 17.68 14.98 -4.64
N VAL A 90 17.66 15.36 -5.92
CA VAL A 90 17.37 14.43 -7.04
C VAL A 90 18.42 13.34 -7.14
N GLU A 91 19.70 13.67 -6.99
CA GLU A 91 20.76 12.67 -6.96
C GLU A 91 20.65 11.73 -5.75
N ALA A 92 20.33 12.26 -4.57
CA ALA A 92 20.13 11.45 -3.37
C ALA A 92 18.96 10.48 -3.56
N ARG A 93 17.84 10.97 -4.14
CA ARG A 93 16.69 10.14 -4.47
C ARG A 93 17.03 9.07 -5.51
N ALA A 94 17.77 9.42 -6.57
CA ALA A 94 18.26 8.47 -7.56
C ALA A 94 19.08 7.33 -6.92
N ARG A 95 20.00 7.65 -6.02
CA ARG A 95 20.81 6.67 -5.29
C ARG A 95 19.96 5.77 -4.38
N GLN A 96 18.96 6.34 -3.71
CA GLN A 96 18.03 5.57 -2.89
C GLN A 96 17.23 4.58 -3.74
N LEU A 97 16.67 5.03 -4.87
CA LEU A 97 15.93 4.17 -5.79
C LEU A 97 16.84 3.08 -6.39
N ASP A 98 18.04 3.43 -6.86
CA ASP A 98 19.03 2.47 -7.35
C ASP A 98 19.28 1.38 -6.29
N ARG A 99 19.42 1.76 -5.01
CA ARG A 99 19.60 0.82 -3.90
C ARG A 99 18.38 -0.07 -3.65
N TYR A 100 17.17 0.50 -3.62
CA TYR A 100 15.94 -0.25 -3.34
C TYR A 100 15.51 -1.14 -4.51
N LEU A 101 15.79 -0.75 -5.75
CA LEU A 101 15.39 -1.51 -6.93
C LEU A 101 16.42 -2.56 -7.34
N ALA A 102 17.65 -2.51 -6.81
CA ALA A 102 18.72 -3.46 -7.10
C ALA A 102 18.41 -4.91 -6.70
N LYS A 103 17.49 -5.15 -5.76
CA LYS A 103 17.20 -6.48 -5.21
C LYS A 103 15.71 -6.66 -4.95
N ASP A 104 15.22 -7.90 -5.04
CA ASP A 104 13.81 -8.24 -4.80
C ASP A 104 13.30 -7.85 -3.40
N GLY A 105 14.16 -7.90 -2.38
CA GLY A 105 13.83 -7.49 -1.01
C GLY A 105 13.86 -5.98 -0.76
N GLY A 106 14.35 -5.19 -1.71
CA GLY A 106 14.55 -3.76 -1.54
C GLY A 106 13.28 -2.94 -1.34
N PRO A 107 12.11 -3.27 -1.94
CA PRO A 107 10.83 -2.66 -1.58
C PRO A 107 10.46 -2.80 -0.10
N TYR A 108 10.76 -3.94 0.54
CA TYR A 108 10.55 -4.09 1.99
C TYR A 108 11.51 -3.22 2.80
N THR A 109 12.77 -3.11 2.36
CA THR A 109 13.75 -2.19 2.98
C THR A 109 13.28 -0.74 2.88
N MET A 110 12.72 -0.35 1.73
CA MET A 110 12.15 0.99 1.55
C MET A 110 11.01 1.26 2.53
N MET A 111 10.11 0.29 2.75
CA MET A 111 9.05 0.43 3.75
C MET A 111 9.61 0.68 5.15
N VAL A 112 10.50 -0.18 5.64
CA VAL A 112 11.00 -0.06 7.03
C VAL A 112 11.91 1.14 7.27
N GLU A 113 12.53 1.70 6.23
CA GLU A 113 13.38 2.89 6.34
C GLU A 113 12.59 4.20 6.25
N ASN A 114 11.51 4.24 5.47
CA ASN A 114 10.83 5.51 5.13
C ASN A 114 9.38 5.62 5.61
N GLY A 115 8.70 4.49 5.81
CA GLY A 115 7.29 4.48 6.20
C GLY A 115 7.11 4.80 7.67
N LEU A 116 6.33 5.85 7.95
CA LEU A 116 6.08 6.36 9.30
C LEU A 116 5.64 5.25 10.26
N LEU A 117 4.76 4.33 9.83
CA LEU A 117 4.24 3.25 10.66
C LEU A 117 5.34 2.34 11.19
N TRP A 118 6.27 1.93 10.32
CA TRP A 118 7.31 0.96 10.66
C TRP A 118 8.40 1.56 11.53
N THR A 119 8.59 2.88 11.44
CA THR A 119 9.58 3.65 12.20
C THR A 119 9.03 4.27 13.48
N ASP A 120 7.73 4.17 13.72
CA ASP A 120 7.08 4.88 14.83
C ASP A 120 7.54 4.33 16.19
N GLN A 121 8.19 5.18 16.99
CA GLN A 121 8.73 4.80 18.28
C GLN A 121 7.69 4.35 19.31
N TYR A 122 6.39 4.60 19.13
CA TYR A 122 5.38 4.06 20.05
C TYR A 122 4.99 2.63 19.71
N TRP A 123 5.26 2.17 18.48
CA TRP A 123 4.88 0.83 18.09
C TRP A 123 5.81 -0.21 18.75
N PRO A 124 5.29 -1.21 19.49
CA PRO A 124 6.14 -2.24 20.09
C PRO A 124 6.89 -3.10 19.07
N ASN A 125 6.37 -3.14 17.84
CA ASN A 125 6.93 -3.89 16.71
C ASN A 125 7.63 -3.00 15.69
N ALA A 126 7.94 -1.74 16.01
CA ALA A 126 8.73 -0.88 15.12
C ALA A 126 10.05 -1.56 14.72
N PHE A 127 10.49 -1.35 13.48
CA PHE A 127 11.64 -2.02 12.90
C PHE A 127 12.90 -1.86 13.75
N ALA A 128 13.21 -0.63 14.20
CA ALA A 128 14.36 -0.35 15.05
C ALA A 128 14.34 -1.16 16.36
N LYS A 129 13.20 -1.18 17.06
CA LYS A 129 13.03 -1.94 18.31
C LYS A 129 13.13 -3.44 18.11
N MET A 130 12.55 -3.96 17.02
CA MET A 130 12.66 -5.38 16.70
C MET A 130 14.10 -5.77 16.37
N ARG A 131 14.82 -4.90 15.65
CA ARG A 131 16.24 -5.09 15.34
C ARG A 131 17.11 -5.08 16.59
N GLU A 132 16.86 -4.21 17.56
CA GLU A 132 17.60 -4.15 18.83
C GLU A 132 17.35 -5.37 19.73
N ARG A 133 16.10 -5.84 19.80
CA ARG A 133 15.73 -7.01 20.62
C ARG A 133 16.26 -8.33 20.08
N LEU A 134 16.71 -8.35 18.82
CA LEU A 134 17.09 -9.56 18.10
C LEU A 134 18.55 -9.45 17.67
N ASN A 135 19.21 -10.60 17.50
CA ASN A 135 20.62 -10.62 17.14
C ASN A 135 20.84 -9.88 15.78
N PRO A 136 21.69 -8.83 15.72
CA PRO A 136 21.98 -8.09 14.49
C PRO A 136 22.42 -8.97 13.31
N SER A 137 23.02 -10.13 13.58
CA SER A 137 23.45 -11.09 12.55
C SER A 137 22.30 -11.73 11.75
N TRP A 138 21.05 -11.68 12.26
CA TRP A 138 19.86 -12.09 11.51
C TRP A 138 19.45 -11.09 10.43
N TRP A 139 19.86 -9.84 10.57
CA TRP A 139 19.40 -8.71 9.76
C TRP A 139 20.50 -8.32 8.77
N GLY A 140 20.76 -9.18 7.78
CA GLY A 140 21.63 -8.82 6.65
C GLY A 140 21.01 -7.73 5.76
N GLU A 141 21.53 -7.54 4.55
CA GLU A 141 21.02 -6.54 3.58
C GLU A 141 19.52 -6.73 3.20
N ALA A 142 18.92 -7.87 3.53
CA ALA A 142 17.49 -8.16 3.38
C ALA A 142 16.66 -7.90 4.66
N ALA A 143 17.13 -7.02 5.55
CA ALA A 143 16.53 -6.80 6.85
C ALA A 143 15.05 -6.40 6.79
N GLY A 144 14.64 -5.62 5.78
CA GLY A 144 13.23 -5.29 5.57
C GLY A 144 12.36 -6.52 5.34
N GLN A 145 12.73 -7.39 4.40
CA GLN A 145 11.94 -8.60 4.10
C GLN A 145 11.87 -9.54 5.31
N ALA A 146 13.00 -9.78 5.98
CA ALA A 146 13.05 -10.62 7.18
C ALA A 146 12.12 -10.11 8.29
N TYR A 147 11.86 -8.79 8.33
CA TYR A 147 11.04 -8.14 9.34
C TYR A 147 9.56 -8.44 9.10
N PHE A 148 9.10 -8.27 7.86
CA PHE A 148 7.75 -8.64 7.49
C PHE A 148 7.49 -10.14 7.60
N GLU A 149 8.46 -10.98 7.24
CA GLU A 149 8.35 -12.42 7.47
C GLU A 149 8.27 -12.78 8.96
N LYS A 150 8.94 -12.05 9.85
CA LYS A 150 8.82 -12.25 11.29
C LYS A 150 7.42 -11.87 11.79
N MET A 151 6.89 -10.74 11.34
CA MET A 151 5.53 -10.31 11.67
C MET A 151 4.48 -11.31 11.17
N SER A 152 4.63 -11.80 9.93
CA SER A 152 3.81 -12.85 9.35
C SER A 152 3.82 -14.13 10.19
N ARG A 153 5.01 -14.61 10.58
CA ARG A 153 5.13 -15.79 11.46
C ARG A 153 4.48 -15.57 12.83
N GLN A 154 4.62 -14.38 13.42
CA GLN A 154 3.96 -14.03 14.68
C GLN A 154 2.44 -14.04 14.54
N ASN A 155 1.91 -13.52 13.43
CA ASN A 155 0.49 -13.56 13.12
C ASN A 155 -0.02 -15.02 13.07
N VAL A 156 0.59 -15.85 12.23
CA VAL A 156 0.19 -17.26 12.06
C VAL A 156 0.32 -18.03 13.38
N ALA A 157 1.41 -17.84 14.13
CA ALA A 157 1.59 -18.48 15.43
C ALA A 157 0.53 -18.05 16.44
N GLY A 158 0.21 -16.76 16.51
CA GLY A 158 -0.84 -16.21 17.36
C GLY A 158 -2.21 -16.80 17.03
N MET A 159 -2.57 -16.90 15.74
CA MET A 159 -3.82 -17.54 15.33
C MET A 159 -3.87 -19.02 15.70
N ARG A 160 -2.79 -19.77 15.51
CA ARG A 160 -2.72 -21.19 15.92
C ARG A 160 -2.81 -21.38 17.43
N GLN A 161 -2.25 -20.45 18.21
CA GLN A 161 -2.37 -20.46 19.66
C GLN A 161 -3.83 -20.23 20.06
N ASP A 162 -4.50 -19.24 19.47
CA ASP A 162 -5.91 -18.92 19.73
C ASP A 162 -6.82 -20.11 19.36
N THR A 163 -6.50 -20.84 18.28
CA THR A 163 -7.28 -22.02 17.86
C THR A 163 -6.84 -23.32 18.53
N SER A 164 -5.79 -23.34 19.36
CA SER A 164 -5.19 -24.58 19.88
C SER A 164 -6.17 -25.45 20.68
N LYS A 165 -7.13 -24.82 21.38
CA LYS A 165 -8.14 -25.50 22.20
C LYS A 165 -9.41 -25.88 21.43
N VAL A 166 -9.58 -25.40 20.20
CA VAL A 166 -10.73 -25.70 19.35
C VAL A 166 -10.74 -27.19 19.03
N GLN A 167 -11.86 -27.86 19.33
CA GLN A 167 -12.05 -29.29 19.13
C GLN A 167 -12.91 -29.57 17.89
N GLY A 168 -12.73 -30.78 17.32
CA GLY A 168 -13.54 -31.31 16.23
C GLY A 168 -12.84 -31.35 14.87
N ASP A 169 -13.17 -32.39 14.11
CA ASP A 169 -12.53 -32.70 12.81
C ASP A 169 -12.78 -31.62 11.75
N TRP A 170 -13.82 -30.79 11.92
CA TRP A 170 -14.14 -29.70 11.01
C TRP A 170 -12.97 -28.72 10.84
N LYS A 171 -12.19 -28.49 11.91
CA LYS A 171 -11.05 -27.57 11.91
C LYS A 171 -10.00 -27.97 10.88
N GLN A 172 -9.59 -29.24 10.88
CA GLN A 172 -8.58 -29.74 9.96
C GLN A 172 -9.13 -29.80 8.53
N ARG A 173 -10.36 -30.31 8.36
CA ARG A 173 -11.01 -30.35 7.03
C ARG A 173 -11.16 -28.96 6.41
N MET A 174 -11.57 -27.97 7.20
CA MET A 174 -11.71 -26.58 6.77
C MET A 174 -10.35 -25.99 6.38
N ARG A 175 -9.32 -26.19 7.21
CA ARG A 175 -7.97 -25.71 6.93
C ARG A 175 -7.45 -26.29 5.61
N ASP A 176 -7.52 -27.61 5.43
CA ASP A 176 -6.98 -28.28 4.25
C ASP A 176 -7.76 -27.90 2.99
N GLY A 177 -9.10 -27.95 3.06
CA GLY A 177 -9.96 -27.55 1.95
C GLY A 177 -9.78 -26.10 1.53
N LEU A 178 -9.66 -25.17 2.49
CA LEU A 178 -9.40 -23.76 2.18
C LEU A 178 -8.01 -23.55 1.59
N GLN A 179 -6.97 -24.23 2.08
CA GLN A 179 -5.65 -24.11 1.48
C GLN A 179 -5.66 -24.59 0.03
N ASP A 180 -6.30 -25.73 -0.25
CA ASP A 180 -6.42 -26.26 -1.61
C ASP A 180 -7.19 -25.32 -2.53
N GLN A 181 -8.27 -24.72 -2.04
CA GLN A 181 -9.03 -23.75 -2.81
C GLN A 181 -8.26 -22.44 -3.02
N LEU A 182 -7.61 -21.91 -1.98
CA LEU A 182 -6.79 -20.70 -2.05
C LEU A 182 -5.63 -20.87 -3.03
N ARG A 183 -5.05 -22.07 -3.15
CA ARG A 183 -4.02 -22.36 -4.17
C ARG A 183 -4.52 -22.19 -5.60
N ARG A 184 -5.83 -22.27 -5.82
CA ARG A 184 -6.51 -22.07 -7.13
C ARG A 184 -7.05 -20.65 -7.31
N SER A 185 -6.85 -19.76 -6.33
CA SER A 185 -7.27 -18.37 -6.43
C SER A 185 -6.44 -17.61 -7.46
N VAL A 186 -6.96 -16.44 -7.85
CA VAL A 186 -6.30 -15.52 -8.78
C VAL A 186 -6.05 -14.18 -8.12
N LEU A 187 -5.04 -13.49 -8.62
CA LEU A 187 -4.79 -12.08 -8.37
C LEU A 187 -5.45 -11.25 -9.46
N ARG A 188 -6.15 -10.19 -9.07
CA ARG A 188 -6.83 -9.27 -9.98
C ARG A 188 -6.42 -7.84 -9.76
N HIS A 189 -5.91 -7.22 -10.81
CA HIS A 189 -5.69 -5.78 -10.87
C HIS A 189 -6.76 -5.15 -11.77
N TYR A 190 -7.57 -4.24 -11.22
CA TYR A 190 -8.63 -3.57 -11.97
C TYR A 190 -8.14 -2.23 -12.52
N THR A 191 -8.40 -2.00 -13.81
CA THR A 191 -7.94 -0.81 -14.53
C THR A 191 -8.84 -0.58 -15.76
N THR A 192 -8.42 0.28 -16.69
CA THR A 192 -9.07 0.43 -17.99
C THR A 192 -8.36 -0.41 -19.05
N LEU A 193 -9.08 -0.82 -20.10
CA LEU A 193 -8.51 -1.62 -21.19
C LEU A 193 -7.30 -0.93 -21.81
N ARG A 194 -7.39 0.38 -22.09
CA ARG A 194 -6.28 1.18 -22.62
C ARG A 194 -5.03 1.08 -21.76
N ARG A 195 -5.16 1.26 -20.44
CA ARG A 195 -4.03 1.14 -19.50
C ARG A 195 -3.45 -0.28 -19.47
N ALA A 196 -4.31 -1.30 -19.44
CA ALA A 196 -3.86 -2.69 -19.49
C ALA A 196 -3.08 -3.00 -20.78
N GLU A 197 -3.50 -2.44 -21.92
CA GLU A 197 -2.80 -2.61 -23.20
C GLU A 197 -1.43 -1.93 -23.22
N LEU A 198 -1.30 -0.74 -22.63
CA LEU A 198 -0.01 -0.05 -22.47
C LEU A 198 0.97 -0.86 -21.59
N MET A 199 0.45 -1.59 -20.60
CA MET A 199 1.25 -2.45 -19.73
C MET A 199 1.81 -3.69 -20.46
N LEU A 200 1.31 -4.06 -21.65
CA LEU A 200 1.86 -5.19 -22.42
C LEU A 200 3.27 -4.90 -22.97
N THR A 201 3.56 -3.65 -23.32
CA THR A 201 4.86 -3.28 -23.91
C THR A 201 5.89 -2.90 -22.87
N GLY A 202 5.47 -2.30 -21.76
CA GLY A 202 6.35 -1.81 -20.69
C GLY A 202 6.39 -2.67 -19.43
N GLY A 203 5.50 -3.65 -19.30
CA GLY A 203 5.20 -4.31 -18.04
C GLY A 203 4.34 -3.43 -17.13
N MET A 204 3.74 -4.06 -16.12
CA MET A 204 3.11 -3.38 -15.00
C MET A 204 4.21 -2.96 -14.01
N LYS A 205 4.32 -1.67 -13.70
CA LYS A 205 5.43 -1.10 -12.89
C LYS A 205 4.91 -0.42 -11.63
N THR A 206 5.72 -0.45 -10.58
CA THR A 206 5.41 0.23 -9.31
C THR A 206 5.69 1.72 -9.42
N LYS A 207 5.15 2.53 -8.49
CA LYS A 207 5.49 3.96 -8.43
C LYS A 207 7.01 4.18 -8.35
N ALA A 208 7.74 3.37 -7.57
CA ALA A 208 9.20 3.48 -7.47
C ALA A 208 9.92 3.16 -8.80
N ASP A 209 9.47 2.13 -9.53
CA ASP A 209 10.02 1.80 -10.86
C ASP A 209 9.69 2.89 -11.89
N LEU A 210 8.50 3.50 -11.81
CA LEU A 210 8.09 4.61 -12.67
C LEU A 210 8.88 5.88 -12.35
N GLU A 211 9.09 6.19 -11.07
CA GLU A 211 9.93 7.30 -10.60
C GLU A 211 11.38 7.15 -11.07
N HIS A 212 11.88 5.90 -11.11
CA HIS A 212 13.22 5.58 -11.61
C HIS A 212 13.31 5.61 -13.14
N SER A 213 12.17 5.65 -13.85
CA SER A 213 12.14 5.62 -15.31
C SER A 213 12.32 7.00 -15.95
N GLU A 214 12.17 7.10 -17.27
CA GLU A 214 12.24 8.35 -18.03
C GLU A 214 10.86 8.96 -18.33
N PHE A 215 9.78 8.32 -17.88
CA PHE A 215 8.42 8.68 -18.25
C PHE A 215 7.73 9.48 -17.15
N ASP A 216 6.85 10.41 -17.54
CA ASP A 216 5.85 10.92 -16.60
C ASP A 216 4.85 9.79 -16.35
N TYR A 217 4.28 9.79 -15.16
CA TYR A 217 3.31 8.79 -14.76
C TYR A 217 2.29 9.41 -13.85
N ASP A 218 1.03 9.03 -14.05
CA ASP A 218 0.02 9.22 -13.03
C ASP A 218 -0.06 7.95 -12.18
N HIS A 219 -0.02 8.10 -10.87
CA HIS A 219 -0.20 6.97 -9.97
C HIS A 219 -1.22 7.29 -8.88
N ASN A 220 -2.16 6.38 -8.64
CA ASN A 220 -3.24 6.55 -7.65
C ASN A 220 -2.79 6.18 -6.22
N THR A 221 -1.59 6.61 -5.80
CA THR A 221 -1.11 6.36 -4.42
C THR A 221 -1.74 7.36 -3.46
N SER A 222 -2.26 6.90 -2.33
CA SER A 222 -2.71 7.80 -1.27
C SER A 222 -1.53 8.30 -0.43
N ALA A 223 -1.69 9.44 0.25
CA ALA A 223 -0.67 9.96 1.17
C ALA A 223 -0.25 8.91 2.23
N PHE A 224 -1.21 8.09 2.69
CA PHE A 224 -0.95 7.02 3.64
C PHE A 224 -0.11 5.88 3.04
N ASP A 225 -0.39 5.45 1.81
CA ASP A 225 0.42 4.44 1.11
C ASP A 225 1.86 4.93 0.91
N GLU A 226 2.02 6.19 0.50
CA GLU A 226 3.30 6.79 0.19
C GLU A 226 4.17 7.07 1.42
N HIS A 227 3.60 7.68 2.46
CA HIS A 227 4.38 8.10 3.63
C HIS A 227 4.11 7.27 4.87
N GLY A 228 2.88 6.77 5.04
CA GLY A 228 2.51 5.92 6.17
C GLY A 228 3.17 4.55 6.06
N LEU A 229 2.98 3.87 4.92
CA LEU A 229 3.56 2.55 4.65
C LEU A 229 4.86 2.61 3.84
N SER A 230 5.03 3.62 3.00
CA SER A 230 6.09 3.66 1.98
C SER A 230 6.09 2.41 1.09
N ASN A 231 4.90 1.96 0.67
CA ASN A 231 4.69 0.77 -0.14
C ASN A 231 4.84 1.00 -1.66
N SER A 232 5.40 2.14 -2.09
CA SER A 232 5.57 2.56 -3.49
C SER A 232 6.33 1.58 -4.39
N GLY A 233 6.98 0.56 -3.81
CA GLY A 233 7.70 -0.50 -4.52
C GLY A 233 6.88 -1.77 -4.69
N PHE A 234 5.56 -1.70 -4.52
CA PHE A 234 4.65 -2.83 -4.68
C PHE A 234 3.48 -2.50 -5.62
N LEU A 235 3.08 -3.50 -6.40
CA LEU A 235 1.90 -3.54 -7.23
C LEU A 235 0.71 -4.12 -6.45
N PHE A 236 -0.44 -3.48 -6.58
CA PHE A 236 -1.67 -3.84 -5.87
C PHE A 236 -2.55 -4.83 -6.65
N PHE A 237 -3.03 -5.86 -5.97
CA PHE A 237 -4.00 -6.86 -6.47
C PHE A 237 -5.03 -7.24 -5.41
N PHE A 238 -6.21 -7.67 -5.87
CA PHE A 238 -7.16 -8.41 -5.02
C PHE A 238 -6.92 -9.92 -5.16
N ILE A 239 -7.05 -10.66 -4.06
CA ILE A 239 -7.14 -12.12 -4.11
C ILE A 239 -8.62 -12.51 -4.30
N GLU A 240 -8.92 -13.28 -5.33
CA GLU A 240 -10.30 -13.62 -5.69
C GLU A 240 -10.47 -15.07 -6.15
N ASP A 241 -11.72 -15.54 -6.09
CA ASP A 241 -12.14 -16.76 -6.79
C ASP A 241 -12.10 -16.52 -8.31
N PRO A 242 -11.62 -17.50 -9.11
CA PRO A 242 -11.57 -17.37 -10.58
C PRO A 242 -12.94 -17.08 -11.20
N ALA A 243 -14.03 -17.58 -10.63
CA ALA A 243 -15.38 -17.34 -11.12
C ALA A 243 -16.03 -16.07 -10.55
N ALA A 244 -15.32 -15.26 -9.75
CA ALA A 244 -15.90 -14.02 -9.23
C ALA A 244 -16.16 -12.99 -10.36
N PRO A 245 -17.33 -12.32 -10.31
CA PRO A 245 -17.71 -11.33 -11.31
C PRO A 245 -16.79 -10.11 -11.27
N PHE A 246 -16.86 -9.27 -12.29
CA PHE A 246 -16.18 -7.97 -12.27
C PHE A 246 -16.65 -7.15 -11.06
N ARG A 247 -15.68 -6.71 -10.24
CA ARG A 247 -15.96 -5.74 -9.18
C ARG A 247 -16.30 -4.39 -9.76
N ASP A 248 -17.21 -3.69 -9.08
CA ASP A 248 -17.35 -2.27 -9.29
C ASP A 248 -16.19 -1.56 -8.60
N THR A 249 -15.32 -0.91 -9.36
CA THR A 249 -14.13 -0.26 -8.83
C THR A 249 -14.04 1.17 -9.36
N ARG A 250 -13.41 2.04 -8.57
CA ARG A 250 -13.13 3.43 -8.95
C ARG A 250 -12.14 3.56 -10.11
N PHE A 251 -11.44 2.47 -10.48
CA PHE A 251 -10.35 2.45 -11.47
C PHE A 251 -10.83 2.41 -12.93
N LYS A 252 -12.11 2.75 -13.16
CA LYS A 252 -12.73 2.81 -14.49
C LYS A 252 -12.50 4.14 -15.20
N LYS A 253 -11.94 5.16 -14.53
CA LYS A 253 -11.69 6.47 -15.12
C LYS A 253 -10.30 6.56 -15.76
N GLU A 254 -10.25 7.15 -16.94
CA GLU A 254 -9.01 7.56 -17.62
C GLU A 254 -8.39 8.79 -16.93
N ALA A 255 -7.18 9.20 -17.36
CA ALA A 255 -6.47 10.33 -16.76
C ALA A 255 -7.23 11.67 -16.90
N ASP A 256 -8.01 11.83 -17.97
CA ASP A 256 -8.86 13.00 -18.23
C ASP A 256 -10.22 12.95 -17.50
N GLY A 257 -10.43 11.94 -16.63
CA GLY A 257 -11.65 11.76 -15.87
C GLY A 257 -12.81 11.11 -16.64
N THR A 258 -12.63 10.80 -17.93
CA THR A 258 -13.64 10.09 -18.74
C THR A 258 -13.76 8.62 -18.32
N GLU A 259 -14.92 8.01 -18.54
CA GLU A 259 -15.09 6.58 -18.30
C GLU A 259 -14.40 5.76 -19.40
N GLY A 260 -13.39 4.98 -19.01
CA GLY A 260 -12.73 4.00 -19.86
C GLY A 260 -13.45 2.65 -19.83
N THR A 261 -13.17 1.80 -20.82
CA THR A 261 -13.68 0.41 -20.82
C THR A 261 -13.07 -0.36 -19.66
N PRO A 262 -13.87 -0.89 -18.71
CA PRO A 262 -13.32 -1.63 -17.57
C PRO A 262 -12.58 -2.90 -18.02
N ALA A 263 -11.39 -3.10 -17.48
CA ALA A 263 -10.59 -4.29 -17.68
C ALA A 263 -10.01 -4.79 -16.35
N ARG A 264 -9.63 -6.06 -16.31
CA ARG A 264 -8.83 -6.61 -15.22
C ARG A 264 -7.70 -7.45 -15.76
N ILE A 265 -6.56 -7.40 -15.08
CA ILE A 265 -5.43 -8.30 -15.29
C ILE A 265 -5.57 -9.44 -14.28
N THR A 266 -5.61 -10.67 -14.76
CA THR A 266 -5.81 -11.88 -13.95
C THR A 266 -4.58 -12.78 -14.03
N LEU A 267 -4.07 -13.18 -12.86
CA LEU A 267 -2.91 -14.06 -12.72
C LEU A 267 -3.24 -15.14 -11.71
N GLY A 268 -2.87 -16.40 -11.94
CA GLY A 268 -3.00 -17.40 -10.88
C GLY A 268 -2.04 -17.11 -9.73
N ILE A 269 -2.49 -17.39 -8.51
CA ILE A 269 -1.72 -17.06 -7.30
C ILE A 269 -0.39 -17.82 -7.23
N GLN A 270 -0.30 -19.03 -7.81
CA GLN A 270 0.89 -19.89 -7.75
C GLN A 270 2.04 -19.32 -8.59
N GLU A 271 1.71 -18.83 -9.79
CA GLU A 271 2.65 -18.36 -10.79
C GLU A 271 2.97 -16.86 -10.67
N SER A 272 2.15 -16.09 -9.95
CA SER A 272 2.30 -14.63 -9.81
C SER A 272 3.53 -14.16 -9.02
N GLY A 273 4.17 -15.05 -8.26
CA GLY A 273 5.27 -14.71 -7.34
C GLY A 273 4.81 -14.17 -5.97
N LEU A 274 3.50 -14.06 -5.71
CA LEU A 274 2.97 -13.59 -4.42
C LEU A 274 3.43 -14.48 -3.26
N LEU A 275 3.38 -15.79 -3.46
CA LEU A 275 3.70 -16.78 -2.41
C LEU A 275 5.20 -16.92 -2.13
N SER A 276 6.07 -16.26 -2.91
CA SER A 276 7.52 -16.29 -2.70
C SER A 276 8.08 -14.94 -2.27
N LYS A 277 7.59 -13.84 -2.86
CA LYS A 277 8.17 -12.50 -2.68
C LYS A 277 7.17 -11.45 -2.20
N GLY A 278 5.88 -11.69 -2.37
CA GLY A 278 4.85 -10.69 -2.05
C GLY A 278 4.38 -10.75 -0.60
N TRP A 279 3.50 -9.82 -0.28
CA TRP A 279 2.84 -9.75 1.01
C TRP A 279 1.36 -9.43 0.84
N VAL A 280 0.61 -9.69 1.90
CA VAL A 280 -0.83 -9.47 1.97
C VAL A 280 -1.12 -8.69 3.26
N MET A 281 -1.92 -7.65 3.11
CA MET A 281 -2.65 -7.07 4.23
C MET A 281 -4.06 -7.66 4.26
N LEU A 282 -4.49 -8.14 5.42
CA LEU A 282 -5.80 -8.79 5.55
C LEU A 282 -6.96 -7.80 5.38
N SER A 283 -6.77 -6.56 5.82
CA SER A 283 -7.61 -5.39 5.57
C SER A 283 -6.76 -4.16 5.26
N ASP A 284 -7.39 -3.13 4.72
CA ASP A 284 -6.75 -1.84 4.45
C ASP A 284 -6.06 -1.28 5.70
N PHE A 285 -4.79 -0.89 5.62
CA PHE A 285 -4.04 -0.42 6.80
C PHE A 285 -4.50 0.95 7.31
N ALA A 286 -4.87 1.87 6.42
CA ALA A 286 -5.20 3.25 6.82
C ALA A 286 -6.50 3.26 7.63
N GLN A 287 -7.49 2.52 7.12
CA GLN A 287 -8.83 2.51 7.70
C GLN A 287 -9.06 1.31 8.62
N ARG A 288 -8.18 0.30 8.56
CA ARG A 288 -8.38 -0.99 9.26
C ARG A 288 -9.75 -1.57 8.93
N GLU A 289 -10.09 -1.51 7.64
CA GLU A 289 -11.46 -1.60 7.14
C GLU A 289 -11.97 -3.05 7.05
N TYR A 290 -12.06 -3.73 8.18
CA TYR A 290 -12.71 -5.04 8.23
C TYR A 290 -14.22 -4.88 7.98
N PRO A 291 -14.83 -5.74 7.15
CA PRO A 291 -16.28 -5.72 6.99
C PRO A 291 -16.99 -5.94 8.32
N THR A 292 -18.00 -5.10 8.58
CA THR A 292 -18.98 -5.33 9.65
C THR A 292 -19.97 -6.36 9.14
N ILE A 293 -20.28 -7.35 9.97
CA ILE A 293 -21.22 -8.43 9.65
C ILE A 293 -22.44 -8.27 10.54
N MET A 294 -23.60 -8.25 9.90
CA MET A 294 -24.91 -8.22 10.54
C MET A 294 -25.68 -9.48 10.12
N ALA A 295 -26.59 -9.93 10.97
CA ALA A 295 -27.49 -11.06 10.71
C ALA A 295 -28.96 -10.67 10.82
N ASP A 296 -29.81 -11.48 10.20
CA ASP A 296 -31.26 -11.42 10.38
C ASP A 296 -31.57 -11.93 11.80
N GLU A 297 -32.42 -11.21 12.53
CA GLU A 297 -32.83 -11.60 13.88
C GLU A 297 -33.63 -12.91 13.89
N ASN A 298 -34.35 -13.21 12.80
CA ASN A 298 -35.17 -14.41 12.66
C ASN A 298 -34.38 -15.61 12.14
N ASP A 299 -33.31 -15.38 11.39
CA ASP A 299 -32.38 -16.40 10.92
C ASP A 299 -30.92 -15.93 11.05
N PRO A 300 -30.29 -16.11 12.25
CA PRO A 300 -28.93 -15.67 12.49
C PRO A 300 -27.86 -16.33 11.60
N ALA A 301 -28.21 -17.34 10.80
CA ALA A 301 -27.31 -17.90 9.79
C ALA A 301 -27.30 -17.09 8.48
N GLN A 302 -28.30 -16.25 8.23
CA GLN A 302 -28.30 -15.30 7.11
C GLN A 302 -27.60 -14.02 7.54
N THR A 303 -26.57 -13.66 6.79
CA THR A 303 -25.72 -12.51 7.08
C THR A 303 -25.55 -11.63 5.87
N ASP A 304 -25.32 -10.35 6.11
CA ASP A 304 -24.80 -9.41 5.14
C ASP A 304 -23.59 -8.69 5.75
N SER A 305 -22.70 -8.23 4.86
CA SER A 305 -21.49 -7.52 5.27
C SER A 305 -21.32 -6.23 4.49
N PHE A 306 -20.89 -5.18 5.18
CA PHE A 306 -20.61 -3.88 4.60
C PHE A 306 -19.33 -3.29 5.17
N LEU A 307 -18.75 -2.37 4.40
CA LEU A 307 -17.58 -1.63 4.83
C LEU A 307 -18.00 -0.39 5.62
N PRO A 308 -17.48 -0.16 6.84
CA PRO A 308 -17.88 0.98 7.68
C PRO A 308 -17.68 2.35 7.02
N THR A 309 -16.69 2.52 6.14
CA THR A 309 -16.48 3.81 5.45
C THR A 309 -17.41 4.03 4.27
N ARG A 310 -18.28 3.05 3.99
CA ARG A 310 -19.23 3.04 2.89
C ARG A 310 -20.63 2.76 3.44
N GLU A 311 -21.11 3.64 4.31
CA GLU A 311 -22.41 3.45 4.98
C GLU A 311 -23.57 3.29 4.00
N ASP A 312 -23.47 3.86 2.80
CA ASP A 312 -24.41 3.66 1.68
C ASP A 312 -24.49 2.20 1.20
N GLU A 313 -23.51 1.34 1.54
CA GLU A 313 -23.55 -0.11 1.28
C GLU A 313 -24.48 -0.85 2.26
N ARG A 314 -24.98 -0.21 3.33
CA ARG A 314 -25.98 -0.81 4.22
C ARG A 314 -27.34 -0.87 3.52
N ARG A 315 -27.53 -1.92 2.72
CA ARG A 315 -28.64 -2.03 1.75
C ARG A 315 -29.91 -2.66 2.31
N HIS A 316 -29.83 -3.29 3.48
CA HIS A 316 -30.81 -4.29 3.89
C HIS A 316 -31.29 -4.06 5.34
N PRO A 317 -32.51 -3.53 5.54
CA PRO A 317 -33.07 -3.27 6.88
C PRO A 317 -33.34 -4.53 7.70
N GLU A 318 -33.35 -5.71 7.08
CA GLU A 318 -33.55 -7.00 7.75
C GLU A 318 -32.35 -7.44 8.61
N TYR A 319 -31.13 -6.97 8.32
CA TYR A 319 -29.94 -7.36 9.10
C TYR A 319 -29.66 -6.36 10.23
N GLN A 320 -30.18 -6.65 11.42
CA GLN A 320 -30.09 -5.78 12.61
C GLN A 320 -29.23 -6.38 13.74
N LEU A 321 -28.99 -7.68 13.74
CA LEU A 321 -28.20 -8.34 14.78
C LEU A 321 -26.71 -8.22 14.47
N LEU A 322 -25.93 -7.57 15.35
CA LEU A 322 -24.48 -7.49 15.18
C LEU A 322 -23.82 -8.87 15.37
N VAL A 323 -23.14 -9.35 14.32
CA VAL A 323 -22.34 -10.58 14.36
C VAL A 323 -20.88 -10.27 14.61
N ARG A 324 -20.32 -9.28 13.92
CA ARG A 324 -18.90 -8.94 14.02
C ARG A 324 -18.62 -7.50 13.61
N ARG A 325 -17.75 -6.81 14.35
CA ARG A 325 -17.23 -5.49 13.96
C ARG A 325 -15.82 -5.26 14.50
N PHE A 326 -14.98 -4.65 13.68
CA PHE A 326 -13.69 -4.13 14.15
C PHE A 326 -13.88 -2.79 14.88
N THR A 327 -13.29 -2.67 16.05
CA THR A 327 -13.27 -1.44 16.83
C THR A 327 -11.82 -0.95 16.92
N PRO A 328 -11.45 0.14 16.24
CA PRO A 328 -10.14 0.75 16.42
C PRO A 328 -10.02 1.30 17.84
N GLY A 329 -8.82 1.22 18.43
CA GLY A 329 -8.55 1.93 19.67
C GLY A 329 -8.66 3.45 19.47
N ARG A 330 -9.04 4.17 20.52
CA ARG A 330 -9.36 5.61 20.47
C ARG A 330 -8.39 6.40 21.35
N GLU A 331 -7.45 7.10 20.73
CA GLU A 331 -6.71 8.23 21.31
C GLU A 331 -6.55 9.30 20.24
N THR A 332 -6.57 10.56 20.67
CA THR A 332 -6.26 11.71 19.82
C THR A 332 -4.75 11.99 19.84
N LEU A 333 -4.29 12.80 18.90
CA LEU A 333 -2.95 13.39 18.95
C LEU A 333 -2.76 14.18 20.26
N THR A 334 -1.58 14.09 20.87
CA THR A 334 -1.20 15.00 21.96
C THR A 334 -0.76 16.35 21.41
N GLU A 335 -0.59 17.36 22.27
CA GLU A 335 -0.07 18.68 21.88
C GLU A 335 1.27 18.57 21.13
N ALA A 336 2.22 17.79 21.65
CA ALA A 336 3.50 17.53 20.97
C ALA A 336 3.35 16.82 19.60
N ASP A 337 2.32 15.98 19.44
CA ASP A 337 2.02 15.35 18.15
C ASP A 337 1.44 16.37 17.16
N VAL A 338 0.65 17.34 17.64
CA VAL A 338 0.12 18.45 16.83
C VAL A 338 1.25 19.34 16.34
N ASP A 339 2.22 19.69 17.20
CA ASP A 339 3.40 20.46 16.78
C ASP A 339 4.18 19.72 15.68
N THR A 340 4.43 18.43 15.89
CA THR A 340 5.09 17.57 14.88
C THR A 340 4.29 17.51 13.57
N PHE A 341 2.96 17.40 13.66
CA PHE A 341 2.09 17.41 12.50
C PHE A 341 2.17 18.74 11.73
N MET A 342 2.19 19.88 12.43
CA MET A 342 2.30 21.20 11.81
C MET A 342 3.65 21.35 11.10
N GLU A 343 4.75 21.01 11.78
CA GLU A 343 6.09 21.03 11.20
C GLU A 343 6.21 20.14 9.95
N LEU A 344 5.64 18.93 9.99
CA LEU A 344 5.62 18.05 8.84
C LEU A 344 4.75 18.61 7.72
N SER A 345 3.57 19.15 8.04
CA SER A 345 2.62 19.67 7.05
C SER A 345 3.14 20.90 6.31
N GLU A 346 3.91 21.75 6.99
CA GLU A 346 4.57 22.91 6.38
C GLU A 346 5.65 22.49 5.36
N ARG A 347 6.34 21.37 5.62
CA ARG A 347 7.39 20.85 4.73
C ARG A 347 6.83 19.97 3.62
N ASP A 348 5.87 19.12 3.97
CA ASP A 348 5.25 18.09 3.13
C ASP A 348 3.85 17.78 3.69
N SER A 349 2.85 18.46 3.13
CA SER A 349 1.45 18.33 3.55
C SER A 349 0.93 16.90 3.51
N THR A 350 1.36 16.10 2.52
CA THR A 350 0.97 14.70 2.38
C THR A 350 1.59 13.82 3.45
N ARG A 351 2.85 14.07 3.84
CA ARG A 351 3.47 13.40 4.97
C ARG A 351 2.82 13.79 6.30
N GLY A 352 2.44 15.06 6.47
CA GLY A 352 1.65 15.52 7.60
C GLY A 352 0.30 14.79 7.72
N GLN A 353 -0.44 14.69 6.61
CA GLN A 353 -1.69 13.91 6.54
C GLN A 353 -1.47 12.44 6.95
N ALA A 354 -0.44 11.77 6.41
CA ALA A 354 -0.14 10.40 6.79
C ALA A 354 0.21 10.26 8.27
N PHE A 355 0.97 11.21 8.84
CA PHE A 355 1.31 11.22 10.26
C PHE A 355 0.05 11.31 11.14
N SER A 356 -0.91 12.15 10.77
CA SER A 356 -2.16 12.33 11.53
C SER A 356 -3.00 11.04 11.63
N VAL A 357 -2.79 10.10 10.70
CA VAL A 357 -3.44 8.77 10.72
C VAL A 357 -2.56 7.73 11.42
N VAL A 358 -1.26 7.71 11.13
CA VAL A 358 -0.32 6.71 11.66
C VAL A 358 -0.14 6.82 13.17
N ARG A 359 0.08 8.03 13.69
CA ARG A 359 0.43 8.23 15.10
C ARG A 359 -0.68 7.73 16.04
N PRO A 360 -1.97 8.07 15.85
CA PRO A 360 -3.04 7.52 16.67
C PRO A 360 -3.18 6.01 16.51
N MET A 361 -3.09 5.48 15.29
CA MET A 361 -3.22 4.05 15.03
C MET A 361 -2.15 3.22 15.76
N VAL A 362 -0.91 3.69 15.78
CA VAL A 362 0.20 3.00 16.46
C VAL A 362 0.04 3.05 17.98
N ARG A 363 -0.30 4.22 18.55
CA ARG A 363 -0.47 4.37 20.01
C ARG A 363 -1.59 3.47 20.54
N ASN A 364 -2.65 3.32 19.75
CA ASN A 364 -3.83 2.54 20.08
C ASN A 364 -3.76 1.06 19.69
N ASP A 365 -2.60 0.58 19.24
CA ASP A 365 -2.52 -0.77 18.68
C ASP A 365 -2.97 -1.85 19.68
N ALA A 366 -2.63 -1.67 20.96
CA ALA A 366 -3.01 -2.58 22.05
C ALA A 366 -4.53 -2.57 22.34
N SER A 367 -5.23 -1.51 21.98
CA SER A 367 -6.67 -1.34 22.19
C SER A 367 -7.51 -1.74 20.98
N ASN A 368 -6.89 -2.09 19.86
CA ASN A 368 -7.59 -2.62 18.68
C ASN A 368 -8.25 -3.96 19.02
N ALA A 369 -9.54 -4.09 18.70
CA ALA A 369 -10.28 -5.30 18.99
C ALA A 369 -11.26 -5.67 17.88
N MET A 370 -11.48 -6.97 17.71
CA MET A 370 -12.62 -7.51 16.96
C MET A 370 -13.70 -7.92 17.95
N THR A 371 -14.87 -7.30 17.83
CA THR A 371 -16.06 -7.59 18.62
C THR A 371 -16.92 -8.60 17.89
N TYR A 372 -17.40 -9.62 18.60
CA TYR A 372 -18.30 -10.66 18.10
C TYR A 372 -19.58 -10.69 18.93
N GLY A 373 -20.73 -10.83 18.26
CA GLY A 373 -22.06 -10.82 18.88
C GLY A 373 -22.47 -9.47 19.46
N ALA A 374 -23.60 -9.48 20.18
CA ALA A 374 -24.16 -8.33 20.87
C ALA A 374 -24.66 -8.71 22.27
N GLY A 375 -24.84 -7.70 23.13
CA GLY A 375 -25.46 -7.89 24.45
C GLY A 375 -24.63 -8.80 25.38
N PRO A 376 -25.28 -9.66 26.19
CA PRO A 376 -24.59 -10.50 27.19
C PRO A 376 -23.60 -11.51 26.60
N GLN A 377 -23.74 -11.87 25.32
CA GLN A 377 -22.90 -12.84 24.62
C GLN A 377 -21.75 -12.16 23.87
N GLN A 378 -21.62 -10.83 23.96
CA GLN A 378 -20.58 -10.09 23.27
C GLN A 378 -19.19 -10.53 23.77
N GLN A 379 -18.30 -10.81 22.82
CA GLN A 379 -16.90 -11.11 23.11
C GLN A 379 -15.98 -10.17 22.33
N ASN A 380 -14.90 -9.73 22.96
CA ASN A 380 -13.90 -8.86 22.35
C ASN A 380 -12.55 -9.59 22.31
N TYR A 381 -11.94 -9.63 21.14
CA TYR A 381 -10.64 -10.26 20.93
C TYR A 381 -9.62 -9.22 20.46
N PRO A 382 -8.41 -9.16 21.06
CA PRO A 382 -7.36 -8.27 20.59
C PRO A 382 -7.02 -8.51 19.12
N GLU A 383 -6.88 -7.42 18.36
CA GLU A 383 -6.60 -7.44 16.93
C GLU A 383 -5.48 -6.42 16.59
N PRO A 384 -4.24 -6.62 17.07
CA PRO A 384 -3.15 -5.68 16.80
C PRO A 384 -2.75 -5.62 15.31
N LEU A 385 -1.98 -4.60 14.92
CA LEU A 385 -1.49 -4.34 13.57
C LEU A 385 -0.74 -5.53 12.98
N VAL A 386 0.06 -6.21 13.80
CA VAL A 386 0.82 -7.40 13.37
C VAL A 386 -0.08 -8.53 12.86
N ARG A 387 -1.34 -8.63 13.33
CA ARG A 387 -2.30 -9.64 12.86
C ARG A 387 -2.86 -9.36 11.46
N ASN A 388 -2.52 -8.21 10.88
CA ASN A 388 -2.93 -7.83 9.53
C ASN A 388 -1.94 -8.27 8.44
N ILE A 389 -0.77 -8.83 8.79
CA ILE A 389 0.33 -9.04 7.85
C ILE A 389 0.54 -10.52 7.57
N LEU A 390 0.63 -10.90 6.30
CA LEU A 390 1.11 -12.20 5.84
C LEU A 390 2.12 -12.02 4.70
N THR A 391 3.16 -12.84 4.64
CA THR A 391 4.16 -12.79 3.56
C THR A 391 4.43 -14.15 2.95
N GLY A 392 4.73 -14.17 1.65
CA GLY A 392 5.15 -15.34 0.90
C GLY A 392 4.41 -16.63 1.28
N LYS A 393 5.17 -17.61 1.79
CA LYS A 393 4.66 -18.95 2.12
C LYS A 393 3.60 -18.99 3.23
N ASP A 394 3.51 -17.94 4.04
CA ASP A 394 2.54 -17.85 5.13
C ASP A 394 1.18 -17.33 4.65
N ILE A 395 1.06 -16.79 3.43
CA ILE A 395 -0.18 -16.19 2.91
C ILE A 395 -1.33 -17.19 2.90
N ILE A 396 -1.16 -18.34 2.23
CA ILE A 396 -2.23 -19.36 2.13
C ILE A 396 -2.53 -20.00 3.49
N PRO A 397 -1.54 -20.50 4.25
CA PRO A 397 -1.80 -21.06 5.59
C PRO A 397 -2.40 -20.05 6.56
N GLY A 398 -1.97 -18.78 6.49
CA GLY A 398 -2.46 -17.71 7.35
C GLY A 398 -3.91 -17.34 7.06
N LEU A 399 -4.31 -17.22 5.79
CA LEU A 399 -5.71 -17.00 5.42
C LEU A 399 -6.61 -18.17 5.84
N ALA A 400 -6.15 -19.42 5.67
CA ALA A 400 -6.90 -20.59 6.13
C ALA A 400 -7.02 -20.63 7.66
N GLU A 401 -5.95 -20.34 8.40
CA GLU A 401 -6.00 -20.29 9.86
C GLU A 401 -6.89 -19.14 10.36
N ARG A 402 -6.90 -18.00 9.65
CA ARG A 402 -7.80 -16.90 9.95
C ARG A 402 -9.26 -17.32 9.83
N ALA A 403 -9.63 -18.08 8.79
CA ALA A 403 -10.99 -18.60 8.65
C ALA A 403 -11.39 -19.51 9.82
N VAL A 404 -10.51 -20.44 10.20
CA VAL A 404 -10.74 -21.33 11.36
C VAL A 404 -10.93 -20.52 12.64
N LEU A 405 -10.10 -19.50 12.87
CA LEU A 405 -10.20 -18.60 14.01
C LEU A 405 -11.54 -17.87 14.04
N GLU A 406 -11.95 -17.26 12.93
CA GLU A 406 -13.23 -16.55 12.84
C GLU A 406 -14.42 -17.49 13.10
N VAL A 407 -14.45 -18.68 12.50
CA VAL A 407 -15.54 -19.65 12.73
C VAL A 407 -15.57 -20.10 14.19
N SER A 408 -14.43 -20.34 14.84
CA SER A 408 -14.37 -20.71 16.26
C SER A 408 -14.88 -19.62 17.21
N ARG A 409 -14.81 -18.35 16.81
CA ARG A 409 -15.37 -17.22 17.56
C ARG A 409 -16.87 -17.08 17.31
N PHE A 410 -17.32 -17.34 16.08
CA PHE A 410 -18.76 -17.44 15.77
C PHE A 410 -19.43 -18.59 16.51
N GLU A 411 -18.77 -19.73 16.73
CA GLU A 411 -19.34 -20.82 17.54
C GLU A 411 -19.78 -20.39 18.94
N GLN A 412 -19.13 -19.38 19.52
CA GLN A 412 -19.40 -18.90 20.87
C GLN A 412 -20.49 -17.82 20.93
N THR A 413 -20.73 -17.12 19.82
CA THR A 413 -21.52 -15.89 19.79
C THR A 413 -22.67 -15.91 18.79
N THR A 414 -22.55 -16.70 17.72
CA THR A 414 -23.57 -16.91 16.67
C THR A 414 -23.48 -18.35 16.13
N PRO A 415 -23.87 -19.37 16.92
CA PRO A 415 -23.65 -20.77 16.58
C PRO A 415 -24.27 -21.20 15.24
N GLN A 416 -25.44 -20.67 14.89
CA GLN A 416 -26.15 -20.98 13.64
C GLN A 416 -25.32 -20.57 12.41
N LEU A 417 -24.68 -19.40 12.46
CA LEU A 417 -23.74 -18.97 11.42
C LEU A 417 -22.52 -19.90 11.38
N ALA A 418 -21.95 -20.24 12.53
CA ALA A 418 -20.79 -21.12 12.59
C ALA A 418 -21.09 -22.49 11.96
N ASP A 419 -22.24 -23.08 12.25
CA ASP A 419 -22.65 -24.37 11.69
C ASP A 419 -22.86 -24.30 10.18
N ARG A 420 -23.49 -23.22 9.69
CA ARG A 420 -23.56 -22.94 8.24
C ARG A 420 -22.17 -22.85 7.62
N LEU A 421 -21.24 -22.12 8.22
CA LEU A 421 -19.88 -21.95 7.69
C LEU A 421 -19.08 -23.26 7.68
N LYS A 422 -19.24 -24.12 8.69
CA LYS A 422 -18.63 -25.46 8.73
C LYS A 422 -19.20 -26.39 7.65
N ALA A 423 -20.47 -26.19 7.28
CA ALA A 423 -21.14 -26.98 6.25
C ALA A 423 -20.89 -26.47 4.82
N MET A 424 -20.32 -25.27 4.65
CA MET A 424 -20.00 -24.72 3.33
C MET A 424 -18.95 -25.57 2.61
N SER A 425 -19.04 -25.63 1.28
CA SER A 425 -17.93 -26.12 0.47
C SER A 425 -16.71 -25.20 0.64
N PRO A 426 -15.48 -25.71 0.48
CA PRO A 426 -14.28 -24.88 0.57
C PRO A 426 -14.29 -23.66 -0.35
N GLN A 427 -14.88 -23.76 -1.54
CA GLN A 427 -15.05 -22.65 -2.47
C GLN A 427 -16.00 -21.57 -1.94
N ALA A 428 -17.17 -21.96 -1.42
CA ALA A 428 -18.12 -21.01 -0.84
C ALA A 428 -17.51 -20.32 0.39
N LEU A 429 -16.81 -21.07 1.23
CA LEU A 429 -16.14 -20.53 2.41
C LEU A 429 -14.99 -19.58 2.04
N MET A 430 -14.20 -19.88 1.01
CA MET A 430 -13.17 -18.96 0.52
C MET A 430 -13.80 -17.65 0.04
N LYS A 431 -14.93 -17.70 -0.70
CA LYS A 431 -15.63 -16.50 -1.15
C LYS A 431 -16.11 -15.66 0.05
N PHE A 432 -16.69 -16.30 1.06
CA PHE A 432 -17.11 -15.64 2.29
C PHE A 432 -15.93 -15.01 3.03
N LEU A 433 -14.81 -15.73 3.18
CA LEU A 433 -13.58 -15.22 3.80
C LEU A 433 -13.06 -13.96 3.08
N LEU A 434 -12.92 -14.03 1.76
CA LEU A 434 -12.30 -12.97 0.96
C LEU A 434 -13.20 -11.76 0.77
N LYS A 435 -14.53 -11.92 0.81
CA LYS A 435 -15.49 -10.81 0.61
C LYS A 435 -16.02 -10.24 1.92
N ASP A 436 -16.47 -11.13 2.80
CA ASP A 436 -17.30 -10.78 3.96
C ASP A 436 -16.49 -10.77 5.27
N LEU A 437 -15.31 -11.41 5.31
CA LEU A 437 -14.46 -11.42 6.51
C LEU A 437 -13.26 -10.47 6.44
N LEU A 438 -12.51 -10.43 5.34
CA LEU A 438 -11.19 -9.79 5.31
C LEU A 438 -11.06 -8.72 4.23
N ARG A 439 -11.37 -9.05 2.96
CA ARG A 439 -11.01 -8.27 1.76
C ARG A 439 -9.49 -8.04 1.64
N PRO A 440 -8.70 -9.12 1.58
CA PRO A 440 -7.24 -9.01 1.57
C PRO A 440 -6.75 -8.32 0.30
N GLN A 441 -5.71 -7.51 0.49
CA GLN A 441 -5.02 -6.81 -0.57
C GLN A 441 -3.62 -7.42 -0.72
N ALA A 442 -3.33 -7.93 -1.91
CA ALA A 442 -2.06 -8.54 -2.26
C ALA A 442 -1.12 -7.54 -2.92
N MET A 443 0.14 -7.60 -2.53
CA MET A 443 1.18 -6.67 -2.92
C MET A 443 2.37 -7.44 -3.50
N LEU A 444 2.64 -7.24 -4.79
CA LEU A 444 3.78 -7.85 -5.49
C LEU A 444 4.92 -6.85 -5.63
N PRO A 445 6.16 -7.18 -5.27
CA PRO A 445 7.27 -6.23 -5.36
C PRO A 445 7.67 -5.98 -6.81
N ARG A 446 8.04 -4.73 -7.09
CA ARG A 446 8.58 -4.26 -8.39
C ARG A 446 7.64 -4.55 -9.57
N GLN A 447 8.20 -4.60 -10.76
CA GLN A 447 7.49 -4.82 -12.00
C GLN A 447 7.05 -6.27 -12.24
N LEU A 448 5.98 -6.41 -13.02
CA LEU A 448 5.43 -7.68 -13.49
C LEU A 448 5.21 -7.62 -15.00
N GLU A 449 5.70 -8.62 -15.71
CA GLU A 449 5.36 -8.83 -17.11
C GLU A 449 3.97 -9.48 -17.23
N ILE A 450 3.13 -8.92 -18.10
CA ILE A 450 1.78 -9.44 -18.36
C ILE A 450 1.65 -9.82 -19.82
N LYS A 451 0.79 -10.80 -20.11
CA LYS A 451 0.48 -11.25 -21.47
C LYS A 451 -0.90 -10.79 -21.87
N ARG A 452 -1.16 -10.78 -23.18
CA ARG A 452 -2.50 -10.47 -23.70
C ARG A 452 -3.58 -11.40 -23.15
N SER A 453 -3.23 -12.67 -22.89
CA SER A 453 -4.11 -13.66 -22.27
C SER A 453 -4.55 -13.31 -20.85
N ASP A 454 -3.81 -12.44 -20.17
CA ASP A 454 -4.06 -12.10 -18.77
C ASP A 454 -5.09 -10.97 -18.66
N ILE A 455 -5.42 -10.29 -19.76
CA ILE A 455 -6.34 -9.16 -19.80
C ILE A 455 -7.76 -9.64 -20.12
N GLU A 456 -8.67 -9.40 -19.18
CA GLU A 456 -10.10 -9.63 -19.34
C GLU A 456 -10.83 -8.28 -19.47
N ARG A 457 -11.80 -8.19 -20.37
CA ARG A 457 -12.69 -7.03 -20.52
C ARG A 457 -14.09 -7.34 -19.98
N ARG A 458 -14.75 -6.32 -19.43
CA ARG A 458 -16.14 -6.46 -18.96
C ARG A 458 -17.12 -6.60 -20.11
#